data_AF-A0A7J3BGN9-F1
#
_entry.id   AF-A0A7J3BGN9-F1
#
_cell.length_a   1.000
_cell.length_b   1.000
_cell.length_c   1.000
_cell.angle_alpha   90.00
_cell.angle_beta   90.00
_cell.angle_gamma   90.00
#
_symmetry.space_group_name_H-M   'P 1'
#
loop_
_entity.id
_entity.type
_entity.pdbx_description
1 polymer ?
#
loop_
_entity_poly.entity_id
_entity_poly.type
_entity_poly.pdbx_seq_one_letter_code
_entity_poly.pdbx_strand_id
1 'polypeptide(L)'
;MGEAEERRKLAVVFDTNVIIASLIKESGLNRFVVTLTPTIYPSYYPEILRKEVLEYISVITQKAGRSENEISIALKSVLEYLREVESRELSQFIEVSIRYVEDEVDSLYVATALYLKRSFKQVAIITWNKRDFKFWQLVRHWIRVLTPREFYVNYLRPVLRPQLAPPCLVCAVDRVDMVIKATLLYLNEPDYIIMEHLSNGSMELETYCHRVLIKYEGDHFVICPQTLNIKECIEVYEKPMTEERIRNVMRAYEICKPGTK
;
A
#
# COMPACT_ATOMS: atom_id res chain seq x y z
N MET A 1 -25.55 -2.07 6.62
CA MET A 1 -24.22 -2.38 6.06
C MET A 1 -24.23 -3.90 5.85
N GLY A 2 -24.07 -4.37 4.60
CA GLY A 2 -23.98 -5.81 4.31
C GLY A 2 -22.56 -6.25 4.65
N GLU A 3 -22.38 -6.66 5.89
CA GLU A 3 -21.38 -6.08 6.80
C GLU A 3 -19.96 -6.67 6.71
N ALA A 4 -19.83 -7.90 6.20
CA ALA A 4 -18.54 -8.56 6.07
C ALA A 4 -17.86 -8.29 4.71
N GLU A 5 -18.61 -7.71 3.74
CA GLU A 5 -18.41 -7.87 2.30
C GLU A 5 -17.91 -6.60 1.57
N GLU A 6 -17.88 -5.45 2.26
CA GLU A 6 -16.92 -4.34 1.98
C GLU A 6 -15.45 -4.74 2.28
N ARG A 7 -15.23 -6.02 2.60
CA ARG A 7 -14.00 -6.85 2.57
C ARG A 7 -12.72 -6.04 2.53
N ARG A 8 -12.25 -5.73 3.74
CA ARG A 8 -10.86 -5.45 4.13
C ARG A 8 -10.00 -4.86 2.99
N LYS A 9 -10.08 -3.54 2.84
CA LYS A 9 -9.42 -2.78 1.76
C LYS A 9 -7.92 -3.07 1.70
N LEU A 10 -7.26 -3.11 2.86
CA LEU A 10 -5.82 -3.28 3.00
C LEU A 10 -5.49 -4.26 4.13
N ALA A 11 -4.61 -5.23 3.85
CA ALA A 11 -3.85 -5.95 4.88
C ALA A 11 -2.42 -5.44 4.92
N VAL A 12 -1.78 -5.59 6.07
CA VAL A 12 -0.36 -5.24 6.24
C VAL A 12 0.43 -6.48 6.64
N VAL A 13 1.58 -6.71 6.01
CA VAL A 13 2.54 -7.75 6.35
C VAL A 13 3.80 -7.06 6.86
N PHE A 14 4.24 -7.40 8.07
CA PHE A 14 5.45 -6.86 8.66
C PHE A 14 6.66 -7.77 8.39
N ASP A 15 7.73 -7.18 7.90
CA ASP A 15 9.07 -7.78 7.88
C ASP A 15 9.69 -7.78 9.28
N THR A 16 10.42 -8.85 9.61
CA THR A 16 11.29 -8.96 10.79
C THR A 16 12.11 -7.71 11.04
N ASN A 17 12.76 -7.14 10.02
CA ASN A 17 13.65 -5.99 10.21
C ASN A 17 12.92 -4.76 10.76
N VAL A 18 11.63 -4.59 10.41
CA VAL A 18 10.80 -3.51 10.94
C VAL A 18 10.43 -3.78 12.39
N ILE A 19 10.10 -5.02 12.74
CA ILE A 19 9.83 -5.44 14.12
C ILE A 19 11.08 -5.27 14.98
N ILE A 20 12.24 -5.78 14.56
CA ILE A 20 13.53 -5.62 15.24
C ILE A 20 13.83 -4.14 15.48
N ALA A 21 13.70 -3.30 14.45
CA ALA A 21 13.95 -1.87 14.59
C ALA A 21 13.01 -1.17 15.59
N SER A 22 11.78 -1.68 15.75
CA SER A 22 10.81 -1.20 16.75
C SER A 22 11.12 -1.66 18.19
N LEU A 23 11.89 -2.73 18.36
CA LEU A 23 12.34 -3.24 19.66
C LEU A 23 13.61 -2.54 20.15
N ILE A 24 14.47 -2.11 19.23
CA ILE A 24 15.74 -1.43 19.56
C ILE A 24 15.51 -0.01 20.07
N LYS A 25 14.56 0.75 19.48
CA LYS A 25 14.30 2.15 19.86
C LYS A 25 12.89 2.31 20.43
N GLU A 26 12.79 2.88 21.63
CA GLU A 26 11.51 3.20 22.27
C GLU A 26 10.69 4.24 21.53
N SER A 27 11.36 5.16 20.85
CA SER A 27 10.74 6.26 20.12
C SER A 27 11.13 6.23 18.65
N GLY A 28 10.23 6.77 17.84
CA GLY A 28 10.44 6.92 16.41
C GLY A 28 9.47 6.12 15.55
N LEU A 29 9.71 6.23 14.25
CA LEU A 29 8.76 5.84 13.23
C LEU A 29 8.42 4.34 13.25
N ASN A 30 9.41 3.46 13.44
CA ASN A 30 9.16 2.01 13.46
C ASN A 30 8.23 1.62 14.60
N ARG A 31 8.47 2.13 15.82
CA ARG A 31 7.61 1.88 16.98
C ARG A 31 6.20 2.41 16.73
N PHE A 32 6.08 3.61 16.18
CA PHE A 32 4.80 4.20 15.84
C PHE A 32 4.04 3.36 14.80
N VAL A 33 4.69 2.98 13.70
CA VAL A 33 4.09 2.17 12.65
C VAL A 33 3.67 0.80 13.20
N VAL A 34 4.54 0.08 13.88
CA VAL A 34 4.24 -1.26 14.41
C VAL A 34 3.13 -1.24 15.46
N THR A 35 3.00 -0.15 16.24
CA THR A 35 1.96 -0.04 17.29
C THR A 35 0.62 0.45 16.73
N LEU A 36 0.63 1.45 15.84
CA LEU A 36 -0.62 2.05 15.33
C LEU A 36 -1.25 1.20 14.23
N THR A 37 -0.45 0.60 13.35
CA THR A 37 -0.99 -0.12 12.17
C THR A 37 -1.99 -1.19 12.54
N PRO A 38 -1.75 -2.08 13.53
CA PRO A 38 -2.71 -3.13 13.90
C PRO A 38 -4.05 -2.60 14.43
N THR A 39 -4.09 -1.34 14.91
CA THR A 39 -5.33 -0.71 15.37
C THR A 39 -6.21 -0.21 14.21
N ILE A 40 -5.62 0.00 13.03
CA ILE A 40 -6.31 0.56 11.85
C ILE A 40 -6.49 -0.51 10.77
N TYR A 41 -5.48 -1.35 10.56
CA TYR A 41 -5.42 -2.34 9.50
C TYR A 41 -5.13 -3.74 10.05
N PRO A 42 -5.83 -4.78 9.57
CA PRO A 42 -5.46 -6.16 9.84
C PRO A 42 -4.01 -6.41 9.44
N SER A 43 -3.20 -6.80 10.43
CA SER A 43 -1.76 -6.85 10.31
C SER A 43 -1.26 -8.27 10.58
N TYR A 44 -0.27 -8.70 9.81
CA TYR A 44 0.15 -10.09 9.70
C TYR A 44 1.68 -10.22 9.67
N TYR A 45 2.18 -11.41 9.95
CA TYR A 45 3.57 -11.80 9.72
C TYR A 45 3.65 -13.31 9.45
N PRO A 46 4.62 -13.77 8.63
CA PRO A 46 4.90 -15.19 8.50
C PRO A 46 5.55 -15.75 9.77
N GLU A 47 5.26 -17.01 10.11
CA GLU A 47 5.83 -17.74 11.27
C GLU A 47 7.38 -17.59 11.40
N ILE A 48 8.09 -17.51 10.27
CA ILE A 48 9.56 -17.36 10.22
C ILE A 48 10.06 -16.14 10.99
N LEU A 49 9.26 -15.06 11.06
CA LEU A 49 9.65 -13.82 11.72
C LEU A 49 10.03 -14.04 13.18
N ARG A 50 9.32 -14.91 13.90
CA ARG A 50 9.66 -15.20 15.30
C ARG A 50 11.02 -15.87 15.41
N LYS A 51 11.32 -16.81 14.51
CA LYS A 51 12.59 -17.55 14.49
C LYS A 51 13.73 -16.57 14.23
N GLU A 52 13.58 -15.70 13.24
CA GLU A 52 14.59 -14.67 12.91
C GLU A 52 14.82 -13.70 14.09
N VAL A 53 13.76 -13.20 14.74
CA VAL A 53 13.93 -12.31 15.91
C VAL A 53 14.69 -13.00 17.05
N LEU A 54 14.39 -14.28 17.32
CA LEU A 54 15.06 -15.05 18.37
C LEU A 54 16.53 -15.34 18.02
N GLU A 55 16.84 -15.61 16.76
CA GLU A 55 18.23 -15.78 16.30
C GLU A 55 19.06 -14.51 16.50
N TYR A 56 18.45 -13.33 16.34
CA TYR A 56 19.10 -12.04 16.53
C TYR A 56 18.98 -11.46 17.95
N ILE A 57 18.43 -12.20 18.92
CA ILE A 57 18.07 -11.65 20.24
C ILE A 57 19.25 -10.98 20.95
N SER A 58 20.44 -11.58 20.89
CA SER A 58 21.67 -11.06 21.52
C SER A 58 22.13 -9.73 20.91
N VAL A 59 21.95 -9.56 19.61
CA VAL A 59 22.27 -8.30 18.91
C VAL A 59 21.23 -7.23 19.25
N ILE A 60 19.96 -7.61 19.36
CA ILE A 60 18.86 -6.70 19.72
C ILE A 60 19.06 -6.18 21.13
N THR A 61 19.37 -7.04 22.09
CA THR A 61 19.58 -6.68 23.51
C THR A 61 20.77 -5.74 23.67
N GLN A 62 21.87 -6.04 22.99
CA GLN A 62 23.05 -5.17 22.97
C GLN A 62 22.72 -3.78 22.41
N LYS A 63 22.00 -3.71 21.27
CA LYS A 63 21.64 -2.43 20.64
C LYS A 63 20.60 -1.64 21.42
N ALA A 64 19.67 -2.33 22.08
CA ALA A 64 18.61 -1.71 22.87
C ALA A 64 19.07 -1.29 24.27
N GLY A 65 20.18 -1.85 24.77
CA GLY A 65 20.62 -1.68 26.16
C GLY A 65 19.66 -2.32 27.16
N ARG A 66 19.08 -3.48 26.81
CA ARG A 66 18.03 -4.16 27.59
C ARG A 66 18.33 -5.63 27.76
N SER A 67 17.75 -6.25 28.79
CA SER A 67 17.82 -7.69 28.98
C SER A 67 17.01 -8.46 27.93
N GLU A 68 17.39 -9.72 27.68
CA GLU A 68 16.63 -10.63 26.80
C GLU A 68 15.18 -10.79 27.25
N ASN A 69 14.92 -10.78 28.56
CA ASN A 69 13.58 -10.88 29.11
C ASN A 69 12.72 -9.66 28.75
N GLU A 70 13.27 -8.45 28.87
CA GLU A 70 12.56 -7.22 28.48
C GLU A 70 12.27 -7.18 26.97
N ILE A 71 13.22 -7.59 26.13
CA ILE A 71 13.00 -7.70 24.68
C ILE A 71 11.93 -8.74 24.36
N SER A 72 11.94 -9.88 25.05
CA SER A 72 10.95 -10.95 24.88
C SER A 72 9.53 -10.50 25.26
N ILE A 73 9.38 -9.75 26.36
CA ILE A 73 8.10 -9.13 26.76
C ILE A 73 7.64 -8.11 25.73
N ALA A 74 8.54 -7.26 25.24
CA ALA A 74 8.24 -6.27 24.21
C ALA A 74 7.82 -6.92 22.89
N LEU A 75 8.52 -7.97 22.45
CA LEU A 75 8.17 -8.74 21.25
C LEU A 75 6.80 -9.38 21.40
N LYS A 76 6.52 -10.05 22.53
CA LYS A 76 5.21 -10.65 22.79
C LYS A 76 4.09 -9.62 22.72
N SER A 77 4.30 -8.45 23.30
CA SER A 77 3.33 -7.34 23.28
C SER A 77 3.09 -6.79 21.87
N VAL A 78 4.13 -6.73 21.03
CA VAL A 78 4.01 -6.32 19.63
C VAL A 78 3.26 -7.36 18.81
N LEU A 79 3.63 -8.63 18.95
CA LEU A 79 3.04 -9.73 18.17
C LEU A 79 1.61 -10.07 18.61
N GLU A 80 1.17 -9.67 19.80
CA GLU A 80 -0.19 -9.90 20.30
C GLU A 80 -1.27 -9.30 19.38
N TYR A 81 -0.98 -8.18 18.73
CA TYR A 81 -1.90 -7.50 17.81
C TYR A 81 -1.72 -7.91 16.35
N LEU A 82 -0.74 -8.77 16.08
CA LEU A 82 -0.40 -9.22 14.74
C LEU A 82 -0.84 -10.67 14.56
N ARG A 83 -1.47 -10.98 13.44
CA ARG A 83 -1.85 -12.36 13.13
C ARG A 83 -0.71 -13.10 12.44
N GLU A 84 -0.22 -14.14 13.08
CA GLU A 84 0.70 -15.07 12.45
C GLU A 84 0.03 -15.81 11.29
N VAL A 85 0.78 -16.01 10.21
CA VAL A 85 0.41 -16.88 9.09
C VAL A 85 1.37 -18.06 9.08
N GLU A 86 0.80 -19.26 9.17
CA GLU A 86 1.58 -20.48 9.34
C GLU A 86 2.20 -20.93 8.02
N SER A 87 3.38 -21.56 8.09
CA SER A 87 4.11 -22.03 6.90
C SER A 87 3.28 -22.95 5.99
N ARG A 88 2.38 -23.76 6.58
CA ARG A 88 1.47 -24.64 5.83
C ARG A 88 0.48 -23.89 4.92
N GLU A 89 0.01 -22.71 5.35
CA GLU A 89 -0.93 -21.88 4.58
C GLU A 89 -0.24 -21.26 3.35
N LEU A 90 1.07 -21.03 3.47
CA LEU A 90 1.90 -20.39 2.46
C LEU A 90 2.41 -21.34 1.37
N SER A 91 2.39 -22.65 1.63
CA SER A 91 2.98 -23.70 0.77
C SER A 91 2.69 -23.52 -0.74
N GLN A 92 1.44 -23.25 -1.10
CA GLN A 92 1.01 -23.05 -2.49
C GLN A 92 1.53 -21.77 -3.17
N PHE A 93 2.15 -20.86 -2.42
CA PHE A 93 2.64 -19.56 -2.92
C PHE A 93 4.16 -19.46 -2.93
N ILE A 94 4.89 -20.33 -2.24
CA ILE A 94 6.35 -20.23 -2.06
C ILE A 94 7.06 -20.24 -3.42
N GLU A 95 6.74 -21.20 -4.29
CA GLU A 95 7.42 -21.30 -5.60
C GLU A 95 7.20 -20.04 -6.47
N VAL A 96 5.98 -19.49 -6.40
CA VAL A 96 5.64 -18.28 -7.15
C VAL A 96 6.28 -17.05 -6.51
N SER A 97 6.38 -16.97 -5.19
CA SER A 97 6.86 -15.81 -4.46
C SER A 97 8.36 -15.56 -4.66
N ILE A 98 9.17 -16.60 -4.81
CA ILE A 98 10.61 -16.51 -5.14
C ILE A 98 10.86 -15.66 -6.39
N ARG A 99 9.94 -15.69 -7.36
CA ARG A 99 10.10 -14.94 -8.62
C ARG A 99 10.06 -13.42 -8.43
N TYR A 100 9.54 -12.93 -7.31
CA TYR A 100 9.35 -11.51 -7.03
C TYR A 100 10.40 -10.90 -6.09
N VAL A 101 11.39 -11.69 -5.67
CA VAL A 101 12.45 -11.25 -4.77
C VAL A 101 13.82 -11.58 -5.35
N GLU A 102 14.85 -10.89 -4.89
CA GLU A 102 16.25 -11.19 -5.16
C GLU A 102 16.86 -12.07 -4.05
N ASP A 103 16.40 -11.89 -2.79
CA ASP A 103 16.73 -12.77 -1.66
C ASP A 103 15.58 -13.77 -1.42
N GLU A 104 15.88 -15.06 -1.51
CA GLU A 104 14.87 -16.12 -1.32
C GLU A 104 14.24 -16.09 0.08
N VAL A 105 14.92 -15.57 1.10
CA VAL A 105 14.36 -15.43 2.45
C VAL A 105 13.17 -14.48 2.45
N ASP A 106 13.23 -13.41 1.65
CA ASP A 106 12.15 -12.42 1.53
C ASP A 106 10.90 -12.99 0.84
N SER A 107 11.03 -14.14 0.16
CA SER A 107 9.94 -14.79 -0.56
C SER A 107 8.77 -15.17 0.36
N LEU A 108 8.99 -15.41 1.66
CA LEU A 108 7.95 -15.76 2.61
C LEU A 108 7.02 -14.58 2.92
N TYR A 109 7.53 -13.35 2.90
CA TYR A 109 6.70 -12.14 3.04
C TYR A 109 5.83 -11.93 1.79
N VAL A 110 6.37 -12.19 0.60
CA VAL A 110 5.60 -12.17 -0.65
C VAL A 110 4.56 -13.29 -0.67
N ALA A 111 4.91 -14.51 -0.25
CA ALA A 111 3.97 -15.62 -0.15
C ALA A 111 2.80 -15.27 0.78
N THR A 112 3.11 -14.64 1.92
CA THR A 112 2.10 -14.13 2.85
C THR A 112 1.20 -13.09 2.20
N ALA A 113 1.76 -12.15 1.44
CA ALA A 113 0.97 -11.15 0.74
C ALA A 113 0.07 -11.76 -0.34
N LEU A 114 0.57 -12.72 -1.13
CA LEU A 114 -0.21 -13.44 -2.14
C LEU A 114 -1.35 -14.26 -1.50
N TYR A 115 -1.09 -14.89 -0.35
CA TYR A 115 -2.13 -15.56 0.43
C TYR A 115 -3.24 -14.59 0.85
N LEU A 116 -2.86 -13.45 1.44
CA LEU A 116 -3.80 -12.43 1.90
C LEU A 116 -4.57 -11.79 0.75
N LYS A 117 -4.00 -11.71 -0.46
CA LYS A 117 -4.72 -11.21 -1.64
C LYS A 117 -5.99 -11.97 -2.00
N ARG A 118 -6.19 -13.19 -1.47
CA ARG A 118 -7.47 -13.92 -1.58
C ARG A 118 -8.61 -13.28 -0.79
N SER A 119 -8.30 -12.55 0.27
CA SER A 119 -9.28 -11.97 1.21
C SER A 119 -9.29 -10.45 1.23
N PHE A 120 -8.25 -9.81 0.72
CA PHE A 120 -8.06 -8.36 0.76
C PHE A 120 -7.88 -7.79 -0.63
N LYS A 121 -8.41 -6.58 -0.89
CA LYS A 121 -8.22 -5.90 -2.18
C LYS A 121 -6.75 -5.57 -2.41
N GLN A 122 -6.06 -5.13 -1.37
CA GLN A 122 -4.66 -4.74 -1.38
C GLN A 122 -3.90 -5.35 -0.21
N VAL A 123 -2.59 -5.57 -0.40
CA VAL A 123 -1.68 -5.90 0.70
C VAL A 123 -0.46 -4.98 0.65
N ALA A 124 -0.01 -4.49 1.80
CA ALA A 124 1.24 -3.76 1.94
C ALA A 124 2.25 -4.61 2.73
N ILE A 125 3.42 -4.87 2.16
CA ILE A 125 4.59 -5.42 2.85
C ILE A 125 5.42 -4.24 3.36
N ILE A 126 5.66 -4.19 4.67
CA ILE A 126 6.44 -3.11 5.29
C ILE A 126 7.84 -3.64 5.58
N THR A 127 8.84 -3.11 4.90
CA THR A 127 10.24 -3.57 4.95
C THR A 127 11.23 -2.42 4.77
N TRP A 128 12.43 -2.55 5.33
CA TRP A 128 13.56 -1.66 4.98
C TRP A 128 14.30 -2.11 3.72
N ASN A 129 14.15 -3.37 3.32
CA ASN A 129 14.89 -4.04 2.25
C ASN A 129 14.16 -3.99 0.91
N LYS A 130 13.47 -2.88 0.62
CA LYS A 130 12.59 -2.75 -0.54
C LYS A 130 13.27 -3.04 -1.89
N ARG A 131 14.58 -2.79 -1.99
CA ARG A 131 15.38 -3.05 -3.20
C ARG A 131 15.43 -4.54 -3.59
N ASP A 132 15.20 -5.43 -2.63
CA ASP A 132 15.26 -6.87 -2.82
C ASP A 132 13.92 -7.41 -3.37
N PHE A 133 12.94 -6.53 -3.61
CA PHE A 133 11.63 -6.87 -4.15
C PHE A 133 11.43 -6.29 -5.56
N LYS A 134 10.83 -7.09 -6.45
CA LYS A 134 10.43 -6.66 -7.81
C LYS A 134 9.15 -5.82 -7.75
N PHE A 135 9.28 -4.59 -7.25
CA PHE A 135 8.19 -3.66 -6.94
C PHE A 135 7.10 -3.61 -8.02
N TRP A 136 7.46 -3.32 -9.28
CA TRP A 136 6.49 -3.17 -10.37
C TRP A 136 5.74 -4.46 -10.72
N GLN A 137 6.34 -5.62 -10.46
CA GLN A 137 5.65 -6.89 -10.67
C GLN A 137 4.65 -7.16 -9.54
N LEU A 138 5.01 -6.85 -8.29
CA LEU A 138 4.14 -7.01 -7.13
C LEU A 138 2.95 -6.06 -7.14
N VAL A 139 3.16 -4.81 -7.56
CA VAL A 139 2.11 -3.80 -7.65
C VAL A 139 0.99 -4.21 -8.61
N ARG A 140 1.31 -4.95 -9.68
CA ARG A 140 0.31 -5.54 -10.60
C ARG A 140 -0.60 -6.57 -9.94
N HIS A 141 -0.19 -7.11 -8.79
CA HIS A 141 -0.99 -7.99 -7.94
C HIS A 141 -1.65 -7.22 -6.78
N TRP A 142 -1.64 -5.89 -6.81
CA TRP A 142 -2.08 -5.02 -5.71
C TRP A 142 -1.34 -5.32 -4.39
N ILE A 143 -0.06 -5.72 -4.51
CA ILE A 143 0.86 -5.89 -3.40
C ILE A 143 1.89 -4.77 -3.46
N ARG A 144 1.90 -3.90 -2.46
CA ARG A 144 2.88 -2.82 -2.36
C ARG A 144 3.98 -3.16 -1.38
N VAL A 145 5.22 -2.93 -1.76
CA VAL A 145 6.36 -3.01 -0.85
C VAL A 145 6.70 -1.60 -0.44
N LEU A 146 6.73 -1.31 0.86
CA LEU A 146 6.85 0.04 1.38
C LEU A 146 7.84 0.08 2.53
N THR A 147 8.62 1.14 2.59
CA THR A 147 9.35 1.46 3.82
C THR A 147 8.36 1.93 4.90
N PRO A 148 8.72 1.85 6.20
CA PRO A 148 7.90 2.40 7.27
C PRO A 148 7.53 3.88 7.05
N ARG A 149 8.41 4.66 6.41
CA ARG A 149 8.14 6.08 6.08
C ARG A 149 7.12 6.24 4.97
N GLU A 150 7.26 5.49 3.89
CA GLU A 150 6.27 5.49 2.80
C GLU A 150 4.91 5.03 3.33
N PHE A 151 4.87 3.98 4.14
CA PHE A 151 3.61 3.52 4.72
C PHE A 151 2.97 4.55 5.65
N TYR A 152 3.76 5.15 6.54
CA TYR A 152 3.27 6.20 7.41
C TYR A 152 2.68 7.38 6.63
N VAL A 153 3.41 7.90 5.63
CA VAL A 153 2.98 9.08 4.88
C VAL A 153 1.71 8.82 4.07
N ASN A 154 1.56 7.62 3.50
CA ASN A 154 0.45 7.32 2.58
C ASN A 154 -0.80 6.76 3.26
N TYR A 155 -0.67 6.06 4.41
CA TYR A 155 -1.79 5.32 5.01
C TYR A 155 -2.07 5.65 6.47
N LEU A 156 -1.06 5.99 7.28
CA LEU A 156 -1.28 6.26 8.71
C LEU A 156 -1.40 7.74 9.03
N ARG A 157 -0.67 8.60 8.32
CA ARG A 157 -0.75 10.03 8.52
C ARG A 157 -2.16 10.47 8.11
N PRO A 158 -2.87 11.25 8.94
CA PRO A 158 -4.12 11.85 8.55
C PRO A 158 -3.89 12.58 7.22
N VAL A 159 -4.45 12.05 6.15
CA VAL A 159 -4.51 12.77 4.90
C VAL A 159 -5.44 13.93 5.21
N LEU A 160 -4.88 15.10 5.52
CA LEU A 160 -5.57 16.36 5.29
C LEU A 160 -6.09 16.22 3.86
N ARG A 161 -7.42 16.07 3.72
CA ARG A 161 -8.17 15.74 2.49
C ARG A 161 -7.35 16.03 1.24
N PRO A 162 -7.23 15.11 0.26
CA PRO A 162 -6.34 15.26 -0.88
C PRO A 162 -6.33 16.72 -1.33
N GLN A 163 -5.19 17.37 -1.10
CA GLN A 163 -5.09 18.80 -1.34
C GLN A 163 -5.39 18.99 -2.82
N LEU A 164 -6.19 20.00 -3.15
CA LEU A 164 -6.35 20.49 -4.52
C LEU A 164 -4.97 20.97 -5.00
N ALA A 165 -4.13 20.02 -5.41
CA ALA A 165 -2.86 20.26 -6.04
C ALA A 165 -3.10 20.05 -7.54
N PRO A 166 -3.10 21.11 -8.35
CA PRO A 166 -3.25 21.01 -9.78
C PRO A 166 -2.20 20.06 -10.39
N PRO A 167 -2.55 19.37 -11.48
CA PRO A 167 -3.74 19.61 -12.28
C PRO A 167 -4.88 18.62 -11.96
N CYS A 168 -6.05 19.14 -11.58
CA CYS A 168 -7.29 18.35 -11.56
C CYS A 168 -7.94 18.38 -12.96
N LEU A 169 -8.52 17.26 -13.39
CA LEU A 169 -9.26 17.17 -14.66
C LEU A 169 -10.75 17.36 -14.39
N VAL A 170 -11.38 18.33 -15.06
CA VAL A 170 -12.82 18.56 -15.02
C VAL A 170 -13.48 17.77 -16.14
N CYS A 171 -14.53 17.01 -15.80
CA CYS A 171 -15.18 16.05 -16.66
C CYS A 171 -16.69 16.29 -16.71
N ALA A 172 -17.18 16.86 -17.82
CA ALA A 172 -18.59 17.18 -18.03
C ALA A 172 -19.35 15.98 -18.63
N VAL A 173 -19.20 14.81 -18.02
CA VAL A 173 -19.92 13.59 -18.37
C VAL A 173 -20.76 13.14 -17.19
N ASP A 174 -21.93 12.57 -17.45
CA ASP A 174 -22.87 12.07 -16.43
C ASP A 174 -22.57 10.63 -15.99
N ARG A 175 -21.61 9.98 -16.64
CA ARG A 175 -21.28 8.56 -16.49
C ARG A 175 -19.97 8.34 -15.74
N VAL A 176 -20.06 7.80 -14.53
CA VAL A 176 -18.91 7.46 -13.66
C VAL A 176 -17.87 6.58 -14.36
N ASP A 177 -18.29 5.58 -15.14
CA ASP A 177 -17.36 4.68 -15.85
C ASP A 177 -16.48 5.41 -16.87
N MET A 178 -17.02 6.46 -17.50
CA MET A 178 -16.26 7.32 -18.41
C MET A 178 -15.28 8.22 -17.66
N VAL A 179 -15.66 8.73 -16.48
CA VAL A 179 -14.79 9.52 -15.60
C VAL A 179 -13.60 8.68 -15.11
N ILE A 180 -13.85 7.44 -14.70
CA ILE A 180 -12.80 6.49 -14.30
C ILE A 180 -11.87 6.20 -15.48
N LYS A 181 -12.43 5.93 -16.67
CA LYS A 181 -11.62 5.71 -17.89
C LYS A 181 -10.74 6.92 -18.22
N ALA A 182 -11.29 8.13 -18.15
CA ALA A 182 -10.53 9.36 -18.35
C ALA A 182 -9.44 9.53 -17.29
N THR A 183 -9.72 9.19 -16.03
CA THR A 183 -8.77 9.22 -14.92
C THR A 183 -7.57 8.30 -15.19
N LEU A 184 -7.81 7.05 -15.57
CA LEU A 184 -6.74 6.08 -15.88
C LEU A 184 -5.87 6.55 -17.06
N LEU A 185 -6.49 7.07 -18.11
CA LEU A 185 -5.78 7.64 -19.26
C LEU A 185 -4.96 8.87 -18.87
N TYR A 186 -5.56 9.77 -18.08
CA TYR A 186 -4.91 10.99 -17.60
C TYR A 186 -3.66 10.68 -16.77
N LEU A 187 -3.74 9.65 -15.94
CA LEU A 187 -2.63 9.20 -15.10
C LEU A 187 -1.68 8.25 -15.81
N ASN A 188 -2.04 7.73 -16.97
CA ASN A 188 -1.34 6.65 -17.67
C ASN A 188 -1.19 5.39 -16.79
N GLU A 189 -2.26 5.04 -16.09
CA GLU A 189 -2.31 3.93 -15.14
C GLU A 189 -3.26 2.84 -15.67
N PRO A 190 -2.89 1.55 -15.56
CA PRO A 190 -3.65 0.48 -16.21
C PRO A 190 -4.84 -0.02 -15.39
N ASP A 191 -4.85 0.20 -14.08
CA ASP A 191 -5.83 -0.39 -13.17
C ASP A 191 -6.06 0.48 -11.93
N TYR A 192 -7.15 0.21 -11.22
CA TYR A 192 -7.55 0.91 -9.99
C TYR A 192 -8.31 0.00 -9.03
N ILE A 193 -8.36 0.42 -7.76
CA ILE A 193 -9.29 -0.10 -6.76
C ILE A 193 -10.17 1.03 -6.24
N ILE A 194 -11.47 0.75 -6.07
CA ILE A 194 -12.37 1.67 -5.37
C ILE A 194 -12.13 1.51 -3.87
N MET A 195 -11.67 2.59 -3.25
CA MET A 195 -11.42 2.68 -1.83
C MET A 195 -12.69 3.03 -1.09
N GLU A 196 -13.44 4.05 -1.52
CA GLU A 196 -14.63 4.51 -0.80
C GLU A 196 -15.62 5.19 -1.72
N HIS A 197 -16.91 4.97 -1.47
CA HIS A 197 -18.00 5.77 -2.01
C HIS A 197 -18.45 6.76 -0.94
N LEU A 198 -18.33 8.05 -1.24
CA LEU A 198 -18.72 9.12 -0.33
C LEU A 198 -20.21 9.42 -0.49
N SER A 199 -20.86 9.82 0.60
CA SER A 199 -22.32 10.06 0.64
C SER A 199 -22.81 11.16 -0.31
N ASN A 200 -21.92 12.04 -0.77
CA ASN A 200 -22.19 13.11 -1.72
C ASN A 200 -22.03 12.68 -3.20
N GLY A 201 -21.92 11.37 -3.48
CA GLY A 201 -21.70 10.85 -4.83
C GLY A 201 -20.25 10.93 -5.31
N SER A 202 -19.33 11.47 -4.49
CA SER A 202 -17.90 11.43 -4.78
C SER A 202 -17.33 10.03 -4.50
N MET A 203 -16.17 9.73 -5.06
CA MET A 203 -15.48 8.46 -4.80
C MET A 203 -13.97 8.64 -4.67
N GLU A 204 -13.38 7.77 -3.87
CA GLU A 204 -11.94 7.65 -3.76
C GLU A 204 -11.46 6.37 -4.42
N LEU A 205 -10.51 6.54 -5.33
CA LEU A 205 -9.82 5.45 -6.01
C LEU A 205 -8.36 5.43 -5.60
N GLU A 206 -7.75 4.27 -5.79
CA GLU A 206 -6.31 4.14 -5.75
C GLU A 206 -5.82 3.43 -7.01
N THR A 207 -4.83 4.00 -7.69
CA THR A 207 -4.10 3.38 -8.81
C THR A 207 -2.79 2.80 -8.28
N TYR A 208 -1.88 2.37 -9.15
CA TYR A 208 -0.57 1.92 -8.71
C TYR A 208 0.23 3.00 -8.00
N CYS A 209 0.17 4.24 -8.49
CA CYS A 209 0.94 5.36 -7.97
C CYS A 209 0.12 6.56 -7.47
N HIS A 210 -1.21 6.51 -7.51
CA HIS A 210 -2.06 7.64 -7.13
C HIS A 210 -3.16 7.24 -6.17
N ARG A 211 -3.51 8.16 -5.27
CA ARG A 211 -4.85 8.23 -4.68
C ARG A 211 -5.62 9.29 -5.44
N VAL A 212 -6.83 8.98 -5.88
CA VAL A 212 -7.62 9.89 -6.72
C VAL A 212 -8.95 10.16 -6.04
N LEU A 213 -9.24 11.43 -5.80
CA LEU A 213 -10.57 11.85 -5.38
C LEU A 213 -11.33 12.33 -6.63
N ILE A 214 -12.42 11.65 -6.95
CA ILE A 214 -13.37 12.06 -7.99
C ILE A 214 -14.54 12.69 -7.26
N LYS A 215 -14.66 14.01 -7.35
CA LYS A 215 -15.78 14.76 -6.76
C LYS A 215 -16.88 14.94 -7.77
N TYR A 216 -18.13 14.88 -7.32
CA TYR A 216 -19.27 15.33 -8.10
C TYR A 216 -19.66 16.74 -7.65
N GLU A 217 -19.56 17.72 -8.54
CA GLU A 217 -19.82 19.14 -8.27
C GLU A 217 -20.83 19.68 -9.28
N GLY A 218 -22.09 19.84 -8.86
CA GLY A 218 -23.16 20.34 -9.72
C GLY A 218 -23.51 19.36 -10.83
N ASP A 219 -22.99 19.60 -12.04
CA ASP A 219 -23.25 18.86 -13.28
C ASP A 219 -22.00 18.18 -13.87
N HIS A 220 -20.87 18.24 -13.18
CA HIS A 220 -19.60 17.69 -13.65
C HIS A 220 -18.84 16.96 -12.54
N PHE A 221 -17.85 16.18 -12.96
CA PHE A 221 -16.89 15.56 -12.06
C PHE A 221 -15.56 16.31 -12.04
N VAL A 222 -14.95 16.40 -10.87
CA VAL A 222 -13.60 16.94 -10.69
C VAL A 222 -12.69 15.81 -10.22
N ILE A 223 -11.73 15.43 -11.06
CA ILE A 223 -10.76 14.36 -10.81
C ILE A 223 -9.51 15.00 -10.24
N CYS A 224 -9.20 14.74 -8.98
CA CYS A 224 -8.02 15.27 -8.29
C CYS A 224 -7.09 14.13 -7.86
N PRO A 225 -6.03 13.85 -8.66
CA PRO A 225 -5.05 12.85 -8.33
C PRO A 225 -3.99 13.38 -7.36
N GLN A 226 -3.54 12.52 -6.46
CA GLN A 226 -2.40 12.75 -5.57
C GLN A 226 -1.42 11.60 -5.75
N THR A 227 -0.21 11.90 -6.21
CA THR A 227 0.86 10.89 -6.30
C THR A 227 1.21 10.39 -4.91
N LEU A 228 1.25 9.07 -4.76
CA LEU A 228 1.67 8.40 -3.54
C LEU A 228 3.16 8.70 -3.30
N ASN A 229 3.53 8.99 -2.06
CA ASN A 229 4.91 9.22 -1.67
C ASN A 229 5.63 7.87 -1.54
N ILE A 230 5.88 7.27 -2.70
CA ILE A 230 6.56 6.00 -2.90
C ILE A 230 7.66 6.26 -3.92
N LYS A 231 8.90 5.90 -3.58
CA LYS A 231 10.09 6.25 -4.38
C LYS A 231 9.93 5.93 -5.88
N GLU A 232 9.52 4.71 -6.21
CA GLU A 232 9.38 4.24 -7.59
C GLU A 232 8.30 5.01 -8.34
N CYS A 233 7.22 5.39 -7.65
CA CYS A 233 6.17 6.22 -8.23
C CYS A 233 6.68 7.64 -8.51
N ILE A 234 7.38 8.26 -7.57
CA ILE A 234 7.97 9.59 -7.77
C ILE A 234 8.93 9.55 -8.98
N GLU A 235 9.81 8.57 -9.04
CA GLU A 235 10.77 8.40 -10.14
C GLU A 235 10.12 8.22 -11.52
N VAL A 236 8.93 7.60 -11.60
CA VAL A 236 8.19 7.48 -12.86
C VAL A 236 7.59 8.82 -13.29
N TYR A 237 7.08 9.61 -12.34
CA TYR A 237 6.37 10.85 -12.65
C TYR A 237 7.30 12.07 -12.77
N GLU A 238 8.52 12.00 -12.26
CA GLU A 238 9.59 12.97 -12.51
C GLU A 238 10.21 12.84 -13.92
N LYS A 239 10.01 11.70 -14.60
CA LYS A 239 10.48 11.53 -15.98
C LYS A 239 9.67 12.40 -16.95
N PRO A 240 10.30 12.92 -18.02
CA PRO A 240 9.59 13.61 -19.09
C PRO A 240 8.44 12.76 -19.65
N MET A 241 7.33 13.42 -20.00
CA MET A 241 6.20 12.73 -20.62
C MET A 241 6.60 12.12 -21.96
N THR A 242 6.28 10.84 -22.14
CA THR A 242 6.40 10.17 -23.45
C THR A 242 5.29 10.65 -24.39
N GLU A 243 5.49 10.49 -25.70
CA GLU A 243 4.44 10.79 -26.69
C GLU A 243 3.15 9.99 -26.42
N GLU A 244 3.29 8.74 -25.99
CA GLU A 244 2.16 7.90 -25.59
C GLU A 244 1.40 8.50 -24.42
N ARG A 245 2.11 8.96 -23.38
CA ARG A 245 1.50 9.62 -22.22
C ARG A 245 0.80 10.92 -22.64
N ILE A 246 1.38 11.70 -23.54
CA ILE A 246 0.73 12.90 -24.11
C ILE A 246 -0.57 12.53 -24.83
N ARG A 247 -0.53 11.50 -25.71
CA ARG A 247 -1.74 11.02 -26.41
C ARG A 247 -2.83 10.56 -25.43
N ASN A 248 -2.46 9.84 -24.37
CA ASN A 248 -3.41 9.37 -23.36
C ASN A 248 -4.04 10.54 -22.59
N VAL A 249 -3.25 11.55 -22.22
CA VAL A 249 -3.77 12.78 -21.59
C VAL A 249 -4.73 13.52 -22.52
N MET A 250 -4.39 13.69 -23.80
CA MET A 250 -5.29 14.34 -24.77
C MET A 250 -6.61 13.57 -24.92
N ARG A 251 -6.55 12.24 -24.98
CA ARG A 251 -7.74 11.38 -25.04
C ARG A 251 -8.59 11.48 -23.78
N ALA A 252 -7.98 11.61 -22.60
CA ALA A 252 -8.71 11.85 -21.36
C ALA A 252 -9.49 13.18 -21.42
N TYR A 253 -8.87 14.25 -21.92
CA TYR A 253 -9.56 15.53 -22.14
C TYR A 253 -10.71 15.40 -23.13
N GLU A 254 -10.56 14.65 -24.21
CA GLU A 254 -11.64 14.41 -25.19
C GLU A 254 -12.83 13.68 -24.56
N ILE A 255 -12.59 12.65 -23.75
CA ILE A 255 -13.65 11.96 -23.01
C ILE A 255 -14.39 12.91 -22.08
N CYS A 256 -13.65 13.83 -21.45
CA CYS A 256 -14.20 14.74 -20.45
C CYS A 256 -14.87 16.00 -21.03
N LYS A 257 -14.83 16.20 -22.35
CA LYS A 257 -15.59 17.27 -23.00
C LYS A 257 -17.09 16.99 -22.91
N PRO A 258 -17.93 18.03 -22.77
CA PRO A 258 -19.37 17.86 -22.91
C PRO A 258 -19.65 17.30 -24.31
N GLY A 259 -20.51 16.29 -24.39
CA GLY A 259 -21.07 15.91 -25.69
C GLY A 259 -21.80 17.12 -26.27
N THR A 260 -21.49 17.51 -27.50
CA THR A 260 -22.38 18.38 -28.29
C THR A 260 -23.70 17.63 -28.41
N LYS A 261 -24.65 17.93 -27.53
CA LYS A 261 -26.06 17.55 -27.67
C LYS A 261 -26.68 18.34 -28.80
#